data_AF-T1GR05-F1
#
_entry.id   AF-T1GR05-F1
#
_cell.length_a   1.000
_cell.length_b   1.000
_cell.length_c   1.000
_cell.angle_alpha   90.00
_cell.angle_beta   90.00
_cell.angle_gamma   90.00
#
_symmetry.space_group_name_H-M   'P 1'
#
loop_
_entity.id
_entity.type
_entity.pdbx_description
1 polymer ?
#
loop_
_entity_poly.entity_id
_entity_poly.type
_entity_poly.pdbx_seq_one_letter_code
_entity_poly.pdbx_strand_id
1 'polypeptide(L)'
;MKCEKDAFDALFDNAPEKLAIVKRSLITFVNKHLGKLNIEVADLDTEFKDGVYLCFLTGLLGGFFVPLYDYHVTPKTQEQMVNNVALSFELMQDIGLPMPKARPEDIVNMDLKSTLRVLYSLFTKFKDVA
;
A
#
# COMPACT_ATOMS: atom_id res chain seq x y z
N MET A 1 -16.91 -6.32 13.85
CA MET A 1 -17.74 -6.46 12.64
C MET A 1 -17.05 -7.45 11.73
N LYS A 2 -17.66 -8.60 11.39
CA LYS A 2 -17.02 -9.58 10.50
C LYS A 2 -16.93 -8.94 9.11
N CYS A 3 -15.72 -8.71 8.62
CA CYS A 3 -15.51 -8.25 7.26
C CYS A 3 -16.04 -9.33 6.30
N GLU A 4 -16.87 -8.95 5.34
CA GLU A 4 -17.43 -9.87 4.37
C GLU A 4 -16.30 -10.44 3.51
N LYS A 5 -16.26 -11.78 3.34
CA LYS A 5 -15.20 -12.45 2.59
C LYS A 5 -15.11 -11.88 1.18
N ASP A 6 -13.92 -11.50 0.75
CA ASP A 6 -13.68 -10.96 -0.59
C ASP A 6 -12.74 -11.82 -1.43
N ALA A 7 -12.43 -11.35 -2.65
CA ALA A 7 -11.56 -12.05 -3.58
C ALA A 7 -10.14 -12.31 -3.01
N PHE A 8 -9.65 -11.45 -2.11
CA PHE A 8 -8.37 -11.68 -1.43
C PHE A 8 -8.48 -12.81 -0.40
N ASP A 9 -9.62 -12.94 0.30
CA ASP A 9 -9.83 -14.10 1.16
C ASP A 9 -9.84 -15.41 0.36
N ALA A 10 -10.55 -15.44 -0.77
CA ALA A 10 -10.55 -16.62 -1.64
C ALA A 10 -9.17 -16.93 -2.25
N LEU A 11 -8.39 -15.90 -2.62
CA LEU A 11 -7.03 -16.05 -3.14
C LEU A 11 -6.10 -16.70 -2.12
N PHE A 12 -6.12 -16.23 -0.88
CA PHE A 12 -5.30 -16.78 0.20
C PHE A 12 -5.76 -18.18 0.63
N ASP A 13 -7.08 -18.42 0.70
CA ASP A 13 -7.63 -19.69 1.17
C ASP A 13 -7.46 -20.82 0.12
N ASN A 14 -7.52 -20.51 -1.18
CA ASN A 14 -7.71 -21.53 -2.22
C ASN A 14 -6.72 -21.48 -3.41
N ALA A 15 -5.88 -20.45 -3.56
CA ALA A 15 -5.03 -20.29 -4.74
C ALA A 15 -3.64 -19.68 -4.42
N PRO A 16 -2.82 -20.36 -3.62
CA PRO A 16 -1.48 -19.90 -3.24
C PRO A 16 -0.54 -19.69 -4.45
N GLU A 17 -0.73 -20.44 -5.53
CA GLU A 17 0.02 -20.29 -6.78
C GLU A 17 -0.28 -18.96 -7.48
N LYS A 18 -1.52 -18.47 -7.39
CA LYS A 18 -1.92 -17.17 -7.95
C LYS A 18 -1.42 -16.02 -7.09
N LEU A 19 -1.27 -16.23 -5.78
CA LEU A 19 -0.74 -15.22 -4.87
C LEU A 19 0.66 -14.75 -5.29
N ALA A 20 1.54 -15.68 -5.67
CA ALA A 20 2.88 -15.33 -6.16
C ALA A 20 2.85 -14.46 -7.43
N ILE A 21 1.92 -14.74 -8.34
CA ILE A 21 1.72 -13.95 -9.56
C ILE A 21 1.23 -12.54 -9.23
N VAL A 22 0.26 -12.42 -8.31
CA VAL A 22 -0.25 -11.13 -7.85
C VAL A 22 0.85 -10.31 -7.17
N LYS A 23 1.64 -10.91 -6.27
CA LYS A 23 2.77 -10.23 -5.62
C LYS A 23 3.76 -9.67 -6.64
N ARG A 24 4.16 -10.48 -7.63
CA ARG A 24 5.10 -10.04 -8.68
C ARG A 24 4.53 -8.91 -9.53
N SER A 25 3.24 -8.97 -9.87
CA SER A 25 2.56 -7.89 -10.60
C SER A 25 2.54 -6.59 -9.79
N LEU A 26 2.27 -6.68 -8.49
CA LEU A 26 2.26 -5.52 -7.61
C LEU A 26 3.66 -4.94 -7.38
N ILE A 27 4.69 -5.77 -7.22
CA ILE A 27 6.10 -5.33 -7.18
C ILE A 27 6.45 -4.53 -8.44
N THR A 28 6.08 -5.06 -9.61
CA THR A 28 6.34 -4.37 -10.90
C THR A 28 5.63 -3.01 -10.94
N PHE A 29 4.37 -2.96 -10.50
CA PHE A 29 3.61 -1.71 -10.42
C PHE A 29 4.25 -0.70 -9.45
N VAL A 30 4.54 -1.08 -8.21
CA VAL A 30 5.12 -0.14 -7.23
C VAL A 30 6.48 0.37 -7.69
N ASN A 31 7.33 -0.49 -8.26
CA ASN A 31 8.66 -0.09 -8.75
C ASN A 31 8.60 0.81 -9.99
N LYS A 32 7.56 0.69 -10.84
CA LYS A 32 7.33 1.65 -11.94
C LYS A 32 7.20 3.08 -11.43
N HIS A 33 6.61 3.28 -10.25
CA HIS A 33 6.40 4.59 -9.66
C HIS A 33 7.53 4.98 -8.70
N LEU A 34 7.83 4.15 -7.69
CA LEU A 34 8.86 4.42 -6.69
C LEU A 34 10.28 4.47 -7.28
N GLY A 35 10.52 3.80 -8.41
CA GLY A 35 11.77 3.91 -9.15
C GLY A 35 12.06 5.33 -9.66
N LYS A 36 11.03 6.18 -9.82
CA LYS A 36 11.20 7.61 -10.13
C LYS A 36 11.91 8.38 -9.00
N LEU A 37 11.96 7.80 -7.79
CA LEU A 37 12.67 8.31 -6.62
C LEU A 37 13.93 7.49 -6.28
N ASN A 38 14.38 6.61 -7.20
CA ASN A 38 15.46 5.65 -6.97
C ASN A 38 15.20 4.68 -5.80
N ILE A 39 13.92 4.35 -5.56
CA ILE A 39 13.50 3.36 -4.58
C ILE A 39 13.13 2.07 -5.32
N GLU A 40 13.68 0.95 -4.87
CA GLU A 40 13.34 -0.39 -5.35
C GLU A 40 12.74 -1.20 -4.20
N VAL A 41 11.53 -1.71 -4.41
CA VAL A 41 10.82 -2.61 -3.50
C VAL A 41 11.05 -4.04 -3.97
N ALA A 42 11.53 -4.88 -3.06
CA ALA A 42 11.77 -6.31 -3.28
C ALA A 42 10.77 -7.19 -2.52
N ASP A 43 10.27 -6.71 -1.37
CA ASP A 43 9.46 -7.52 -0.46
C ASP A 43 8.20 -6.79 0.05
N LEU A 44 7.04 -7.20 -0.46
CA LEU A 44 5.74 -6.67 -0.03
C LEU A 44 5.31 -7.14 1.36
N ASP A 45 5.97 -8.15 1.96
CA ASP A 45 5.63 -8.61 3.30
C ASP A 45 6.04 -7.58 4.37
N THR A 46 7.11 -6.82 4.13
CA THR A 46 7.74 -6.00 5.17
C THR A 46 7.95 -4.54 4.80
N GLU A 47 8.21 -4.22 3.53
CA GLU A 47 8.73 -2.88 3.15
C GLU A 47 7.69 -1.76 3.15
N PHE A 48 6.40 -2.07 3.30
CA PHE A 48 5.33 -1.06 3.42
C PHE A 48 4.91 -0.77 4.86
N LYS A 49 5.44 -1.51 5.84
CA LYS A 49 4.96 -1.47 7.24
C LYS A 49 5.09 -0.10 7.89
N ASP A 50 6.02 0.73 7.45
CA ASP A 50 6.34 2.01 8.07
C ASP A 50 5.54 3.18 7.49
N GLY A 51 4.75 2.91 6.44
CA GLY A 51 3.88 3.85 5.74
C GLY A 51 4.60 4.82 4.81
N VAL A 52 5.93 4.92 4.83
CA VAL A 52 6.69 5.91 4.04
C VAL A 52 6.51 5.66 2.55
N TYR A 53 6.66 4.41 2.12
CA TYR A 53 6.47 4.04 0.71
C TYR A 53 5.01 4.15 0.27
N LEU A 54 4.02 4.00 1.16
CA LEU A 54 2.63 4.28 0.84
C LEU A 54 2.39 5.78 0.60
N CYS A 55 2.95 6.66 1.44
CA CYS A 55 2.86 8.10 1.23
C CYS A 55 3.48 8.51 -0.12
N PHE A 56 4.70 8.03 -0.41
CA PHE A 56 5.37 8.32 -1.69
C PHE A 56 4.59 7.78 -2.89
N LEU A 57 4.16 6.53 -2.84
CA LEU A 57 3.40 5.92 -3.93
C LEU A 57 2.10 6.68 -4.17
N THR A 58 1.36 7.03 -3.12
CA THR A 58 0.09 7.76 -3.23
C THR A 58 0.28 9.16 -3.82
N GLY A 59 1.30 9.90 -3.37
CA GLY A 59 1.63 11.21 -3.95
C GLY A 59 2.02 11.12 -5.43
N LEU A 60 2.89 10.19 -5.80
CA LEU A 60 3.30 9.97 -7.18
C LEU A 60 2.12 9.61 -8.10
N LEU A 61 1.17 8.81 -7.61
CA LEU A 61 -0.04 8.44 -8.34
C LEU A 61 -1.06 9.59 -8.43
N GLY A 62 -1.15 10.40 -7.37
CA GLY A 62 -1.99 11.60 -7.32
C GLY A 62 -1.41 12.81 -8.07
N GLY A 63 -0.14 12.75 -8.49
CA GLY A 63 0.54 13.86 -9.16
C GLY A 63 0.94 15.00 -8.21
N PHE A 64 1.18 14.70 -6.93
CA PHE A 64 1.61 15.68 -5.93
C PHE A 64 2.73 15.13 -5.04
N PHE A 65 3.39 16.02 -4.30
CA PHE A 65 4.36 15.65 -3.29
C PHE A 65 3.72 15.74 -1.91
N VAL A 66 3.85 14.68 -1.11
CA VAL A 66 3.44 14.71 0.30
C VAL A 66 4.48 15.53 1.07
N PRO A 67 4.09 16.63 1.74
CA PRO A 67 5.03 17.43 2.51
C PRO A 67 5.72 16.62 3.61
N LEU A 68 7.04 16.76 3.75
CA LEU A 68 7.83 15.96 4.70
C LEU A 68 7.48 16.23 6.18
N TYR A 69 6.76 17.31 6.47
CA TYR A 69 6.29 17.62 7.82
C TYR A 69 4.95 16.95 8.17
N ASP A 70 4.23 16.40 7.19
CA ASP A 70 2.94 15.73 7.40
C ASP A 70 3.10 14.26 7.84
N TYR A 71 4.31 13.69 7.69
CA TYR A 71 4.59 12.30 8.04
C TYR A 71 6.02 12.10 8.54
N HIS A 72 6.27 10.95 9.15
CA HIS A 72 7.58 10.60 9.67
C HIS A 72 8.41 9.88 8.62
N VAL A 73 9.39 10.57 8.02
CA VAL A 73 10.29 9.98 6.98
C VAL A 73 11.15 8.84 7.52
N THR A 74 11.51 8.89 8.80
CA THR A 74 12.24 7.82 9.50
C THR A 74 11.52 7.43 10.78
N PRO A 75 10.36 6.73 10.69
CA PRO A 75 9.55 6.42 11.85
C PRO A 75 10.33 5.49 12.79
N LYS A 76 10.31 5.82 14.09
CA LYS A 76 11.01 5.08 15.17
C LYS A 76 10.05 4.33 16.07
N THR A 77 8.79 4.73 16.12
CA THR A 77 7.76 4.09 16.95
C THR A 77 6.64 3.52 16.08
N GLN A 78 5.94 2.53 16.61
CA GLN A 78 4.78 1.94 15.93
C GLN A 78 3.68 2.99 15.71
N GLU A 79 3.50 3.91 16.64
CA GLU A 79 2.57 5.04 16.52
C GLU A 79 2.90 5.92 15.31
N GLN A 80 4.18 6.25 15.09
CA GLN A 80 4.60 7.01 13.91
C GLN A 80 4.32 6.26 12.60
N MET A 81 4.53 4.93 12.60
CA MET A 81 4.21 4.09 11.44
C MET A 81 2.70 4.07 11.16
N VAL A 82 1.88 3.91 12.21
CA VAL A 82 0.41 3.95 12.12
C VAL A 82 -0.06 5.29 11.58
N ASN A 83 0.49 6.40 12.06
CA ASN A 83 0.17 7.75 11.57
C ASN A 83 0.51 7.92 10.09
N ASN A 84 1.67 7.42 9.64
CA ASN A 84 2.04 7.46 8.23
C ASN A 84 1.05 6.66 7.36
N VAL A 85 0.70 5.44 7.77
CA VAL A 85 -0.26 4.61 7.03
C VAL A 85 -1.65 5.26 7.02
N ALA A 86 -2.10 5.81 8.15
CA ALA A 86 -3.38 6.52 8.24
C ALA A 86 -3.43 7.73 7.28
N LEU A 87 -2.39 8.56 7.27
CA LEU A 87 -2.26 9.66 6.31
C LEU A 87 -2.34 9.14 4.87
N SER A 88 -1.63 8.05 4.54
CA SER A 88 -1.68 7.50 3.19
C SER A 88 -3.09 7.06 2.78
N PHE A 89 -3.90 6.58 3.71
CA PHE A 89 -5.30 6.19 3.44
C PHE A 89 -6.21 7.40 3.23
N GLU A 90 -5.98 8.51 3.95
CA GLU A 90 -6.64 9.79 3.71
C GLU A 90 -6.30 10.33 2.32
N LEU A 91 -5.00 10.36 1.97
CA LEU A 91 -4.54 10.78 0.65
C LEU A 91 -5.11 9.91 -0.48
N MET A 92 -5.30 8.61 -0.25
CA MET A 92 -5.98 7.72 -1.21
C MET A 92 -7.44 8.16 -1.46
N GLN A 93 -8.15 8.61 -0.44
CA GLN A 93 -9.50 9.15 -0.60
C GLN A 93 -9.49 10.45 -1.42
N ASP A 94 -8.53 11.33 -1.15
CA ASP A 94 -8.41 12.61 -1.87
C ASP A 94 -8.14 12.41 -3.37
N ILE A 95 -7.49 11.31 -3.76
CA ILE A 95 -7.26 10.93 -5.18
C ILE A 95 -8.38 10.05 -5.76
N GLY A 96 -9.50 9.93 -5.06
CA GLY A 96 -10.73 9.29 -5.56
C GLY A 96 -10.76 7.77 -5.46
N LEU A 97 -10.01 7.18 -4.51
CA LEU A 97 -10.23 5.81 -4.06
C LEU A 97 -11.20 5.78 -2.86
N PRO A 98 -11.95 4.68 -2.65
CA PRO A 98 -12.65 4.49 -1.40
C PRO A 98 -11.66 4.32 -0.24
N MET A 99 -12.09 4.65 0.98
CA MET A 99 -11.30 4.38 2.20
C MET A 99 -10.91 2.89 2.24
N PRO A 100 -9.62 2.55 2.42
CA PRO A 100 -9.20 1.17 2.54
C PRO A 100 -9.93 0.43 3.66
N LYS A 101 -10.29 -0.84 3.40
CA LYS A 101 -10.93 -1.71 4.40
C LYS A 101 -9.97 -2.15 5.51
N ALA A 102 -8.66 -2.15 5.23
CA ALA A 102 -7.63 -2.48 6.21
C ALA A 102 -7.56 -1.37 7.26
N ARG A 103 -7.20 -1.71 8.49
CA ARG A 103 -6.80 -0.70 9.48
C ARG A 103 -5.31 -0.38 9.27
N PRO A 104 -4.87 0.85 9.59
CA PRO A 104 -3.45 1.19 9.50
C PRO A 104 -2.54 0.21 10.25
N GLU A 105 -2.97 -0.27 11.42
CA GLU A 105 -2.25 -1.24 12.24
C GLU A 105 -2.05 -2.57 11.52
N ASP A 106 -2.97 -2.98 10.64
CA ASP A 106 -2.84 -4.24 9.91
C ASP A 106 -1.63 -4.18 8.95
N ILE A 107 -1.37 -3.02 8.33
CA ILE A 107 -0.18 -2.78 7.50
C ILE A 107 1.09 -2.75 8.35
N VAL A 108 1.05 -2.03 9.47
CA VAL A 108 2.20 -1.90 10.39
C VAL A 108 2.58 -3.25 11.01
N ASN A 109 1.60 -4.11 11.25
CA ASN A 109 1.77 -5.47 11.74
C ASN A 109 2.15 -6.48 10.63
N MET A 110 2.41 -6.00 9.40
CA MET A 110 2.86 -6.83 8.28
C MET A 110 1.82 -7.88 7.85
N ASP A 111 0.52 -7.57 7.98
CA ASP A 111 -0.53 -8.42 7.42
C ASP A 111 -0.50 -8.35 5.89
N LEU A 112 0.16 -9.33 5.27
CA LEU A 112 0.34 -9.39 3.82
C LEU A 112 -0.99 -9.24 3.07
N LYS A 113 -2.07 -9.89 3.55
CA LYS A 113 -3.38 -9.81 2.89
C LYS A 113 -3.88 -8.37 2.82
N SER A 114 -3.77 -7.61 3.90
CA SER A 114 -4.14 -6.19 3.96
C SER A 114 -3.25 -5.34 3.07
N THR A 115 -1.93 -5.54 3.11
CA THR A 115 -0.97 -4.83 2.25
C THR A 115 -1.28 -5.04 0.77
N LEU A 116 -1.49 -6.29 0.34
CA LEU A 116 -1.81 -6.58 -1.06
C LEU A 116 -3.18 -6.02 -1.47
N ARG A 117 -4.17 -6.03 -0.58
CA ARG A 117 -5.50 -5.44 -0.86
C ARG A 117 -5.42 -3.93 -1.09
N VAL A 118 -4.62 -3.22 -0.28
CA VAL A 118 -4.37 -1.77 -0.44
C VAL A 118 -3.65 -1.51 -1.76
N LEU A 119 -2.51 -2.18 -2.00
CA LEU A 119 -1.71 -1.99 -3.22
C LEU A 119 -2.49 -2.35 -4.50
N TYR A 120 -3.33 -3.38 -4.44
CA TYR A 120 -4.17 -3.76 -5.57
C TYR A 120 -5.28 -2.75 -5.88
N SER A 121 -5.78 -2.05 -4.87
CA SER A 121 -6.75 -0.96 -5.07
C SER A 121 -6.10 0.21 -5.83
N LEU A 122 -4.87 0.58 -5.44
CA LEU A 122 -4.05 1.55 -6.18
C LEU A 122 -3.77 1.06 -7.61
N PHE A 123 -3.30 -0.17 -7.77
CA PHE A 123 -3.05 -0.77 -9.09
C PHE A 123 -4.29 -0.70 -9.99
N THR A 124 -5.45 -1.11 -9.49
CA THR A 124 -6.68 -1.16 -10.29
C THR A 124 -7.07 0.22 -10.82
N LYS A 125 -6.90 1.27 -10.01
CA LYS A 125 -7.20 2.65 -10.37
C LYS A 125 -6.16 3.27 -11.30
N PHE A 126 -4.89 2.93 -11.12
CA PHE A 126 -3.78 3.65 -11.74
C PHE A 126 -2.90 2.82 -12.69
N LYS A 127 -3.26 1.57 -13.00
CA LYS A 127 -2.50 0.68 -13.91
C LYS A 127 -2.19 1.30 -15.28
N ASP A 128 -3.05 2.20 -15.77
CA ASP A 128 -2.94 2.83 -17.07
C ASP A 128 -2.18 4.18 -17.02
N VAL A 129 -1.80 4.64 -15.83
CA VAL A 129 -1.03 5.89 -15.64
C VAL A 129 0.46 5.65 -15.91
N ALA A 130 1.07 6.55 -16.69
CA ALA A 130 2.45 6.45 -17.17
C ALA A 130 3.52 6.71 -16.09
#